data_AF-A0A2E3FFH6-F1
#
_entry.id   AF-A0A2E3FFH6-F1
#
_cell.length_a   1.000
_cell.length_b   1.000
_cell.length_c   1.000
_cell.angle_alpha   90.00
_cell.angle_beta   90.00
_cell.angle_gamma   90.00
#
_symmetry.space_group_name_H-M   'P 1'
#
loop_
_entity.id
_entity.type
_entity.pdbx_description
1 polymer ?
#
loop_
_entity_poly.entity_id
_entity_poly.type
_entity_poly.pdbx_seq_one_letter_code
_entity_poly.pdbx_strand_id
1 'polypeptide(L)'
;MKGGVLLLRWVKDTLLGPIKVRIENEEVERFLTTHITLGELQKHSGLHQQTMRKLLRQKCIEPLYDPKKIRVYLYDRGEALAAIQ
;
A
#
# COMPACT_ATOMS: atom_id res chain seq x y z
N MET A 1 -19.75 -6.55 23.79
CA MET A 1 -19.75 -7.23 22.48
C MET A 1 -20.75 -6.53 21.55
N LYS A 2 -20.48 -6.55 20.23
CA LYS A 2 -21.05 -5.75 19.12
C LYS A 2 -20.18 -4.51 18.86
N GLY A 3 -19.16 -4.53 17.98
CA GLY A 3 -19.09 -5.26 16.71
C GLY A 3 -19.96 -4.52 15.70
N GLY A 4 -19.36 -3.60 14.94
CA GLY A 4 -20.07 -2.73 14.00
C GLY A 4 -19.17 -1.62 13.50
N VAL A 5 -18.06 -1.97 12.85
CA VAL A 5 -17.31 -1.00 12.04
C VAL A 5 -18.04 -0.93 10.69
N LEU A 6 -18.45 0.28 10.31
CA LEU A 6 -19.30 0.60 9.14
C LEU A 6 -18.54 1.45 8.10
N LEU A 7 -17.95 0.74 7.15
CA LEU A 7 -17.54 1.02 5.75
C LEU A 7 -16.99 2.39 5.31
N LEU A 8 -16.05 2.26 4.37
CA LEU A 8 -15.66 3.16 3.27
C LEU A 8 -16.85 3.73 2.47
N ARG A 9 -17.62 4.64 3.06
CA ARG A 9 -18.46 5.56 2.28
C ARG A 9 -17.71 6.87 2.12
N TRP A 10 -17.70 7.41 0.89
CA TRP A 10 -17.41 8.82 0.65
C TRP A 10 -18.35 9.65 1.51
N VAL A 11 -17.86 10.18 2.62
CA VAL A 11 -18.59 11.19 3.41
C VAL A 11 -18.32 12.51 2.70
N LYS A 12 -19.35 13.08 2.09
CA LYS A 12 -19.28 14.46 1.60
C LYS A 12 -19.19 15.35 2.84
N ASP A 13 -17.98 15.73 3.21
CA ASP A 13 -17.74 16.66 4.30
C ASP A 13 -18.27 18.04 3.87
N THR A 14 -19.46 18.40 4.36
CA THR A 14 -20.09 19.71 4.07
C THR A 14 -19.57 20.80 5.01
N LEU A 15 -18.57 20.51 5.85
CA LEU A 15 -17.98 21.46 6.78
C LEU A 15 -16.84 22.25 6.11
N LEU A 16 -16.72 23.53 6.44
CA LEU A 16 -15.60 24.36 6.00
C LEU A 16 -14.30 23.86 6.65
N GLY A 17 -13.39 23.27 5.85
CA GLY A 17 -12.10 22.78 6.34
C GLY A 17 -11.46 21.72 5.42
N PRO A 18 -10.25 21.22 5.76
CA PRO A 18 -9.62 20.13 5.03
C PRO A 18 -10.48 18.86 5.11
N ILE A 19 -10.61 18.13 4.00
CA ILE A 19 -11.43 16.91 3.88
C ILE A 19 -11.04 15.92 4.98
N LYS A 20 -11.97 15.61 5.90
CA LYS A 20 -11.77 14.55 6.90
C LYS A 20 -12.27 13.22 6.37
N VAL A 21 -11.35 12.40 5.88
CA VAL A 21 -11.65 10.99 5.54
C VAL A 21 -11.53 10.15 6.81
N ARG A 22 -12.56 9.34 7.11
CA ARG A 22 -12.50 8.31 8.15
C ARG A 22 -12.23 6.97 7.47
N ILE A 23 -11.15 6.29 7.90
CA ILE A 23 -10.77 4.96 7.43
C ILE A 23 -10.86 4.02 8.63
N GLU A 24 -11.39 2.82 8.44
CA GLU A 24 -11.48 1.83 9.50
C GLU A 24 -10.12 1.24 9.84
N ASN A 25 -9.86 0.96 11.12
CA ASN A 25 -8.61 0.31 11.52
C ASN A 25 -8.42 -1.04 10.84
N GLU A 26 -9.49 -1.84 10.70
CA GLU A 26 -9.42 -3.14 10.00
C GLU A 26 -8.94 -2.97 8.56
N GLU A 27 -9.31 -1.87 7.90
CA GLU A 27 -8.89 -1.59 6.54
C GLU A 27 -7.43 -1.15 6.47
N VAL A 28 -6.99 -0.34 7.43
CA VAL A 28 -5.57 -0.01 7.58
C VAL A 28 -4.76 -1.29 7.80
N GLU A 29 -5.20 -2.17 8.68
CA GLU A 29 -4.56 -3.46 8.95
C GLU A 29 -4.54 -4.36 7.70
N ARG A 30 -5.66 -4.43 6.97
CA ARG A 30 -5.75 -5.18 5.72
C ARG A 30 -4.80 -4.62 4.66
N PHE A 31 -4.72 -3.30 4.53
CA PHE A 31 -3.77 -2.64 3.64
C PHE A 31 -2.32 -2.98 4.04
N LEU A 32 -2.00 -2.86 5.33
CA LEU A 32 -0.68 -3.14 5.88
C LEU A 32 -0.28 -4.62 5.86
N THR A 33 -1.23 -5.55 5.69
CA THR A 33 -0.93 -6.98 5.53
C THR A 33 -0.78 -7.38 4.07
N THR A 34 -1.53 -6.74 3.16
CA THR A 34 -1.56 -7.10 1.73
C THR A 34 -0.60 -6.29 0.86
N HIS A 35 -0.25 -5.05 1.24
CA HIS A 35 0.55 -4.16 0.40
C HIS A 35 1.89 -3.81 1.03
N ILE A 36 2.94 -3.71 0.21
CA ILE A 36 4.27 -3.29 0.64
C ILE A 36 4.85 -2.21 -0.25
N THR A 37 5.54 -1.25 0.36
CA THR A 37 6.26 -0.19 -0.34
C THR A 37 7.70 -0.59 -0.67
N LEU A 38 8.33 0.10 -1.64
CA LEU A 38 9.79 -0.04 -1.87
C LEU A 38 10.62 0.30 -0.63
N GLY A 39 10.17 1.25 0.19
CA GLY A 39 10.88 1.62 1.42
C GLY A 39 10.88 0.49 2.44
N GLU A 40 9.76 -0.22 2.59
CA GLU A 40 9.67 -1.41 3.43
C GLU A 40 10.51 -2.56 2.86
N LEU A 41 10.40 -2.85 1.56
CA LEU A 41 11.21 -3.88 0.90
C LEU A 41 12.72 -3.63 1.03
N GLN A 42 13.14 -2.37 1.00
CA GLN A 42 14.54 -1.99 1.23
C GLN A 42 14.99 -2.33 2.64
N LYS A 43 14.14 -2.14 3.66
CA LYS A 43 14.45 -2.52 5.04
C LYS A 43 14.60 -4.03 5.20
N HIS A 44 13.84 -4.82 4.44
CA HIS A 44 13.91 -6.28 4.47
C HIS A 44 15.13 -6.85 3.73
N SER A 45 15.44 -6.32 2.54
CA SER A 45 16.48 -6.88 1.66
C SER A 45 17.84 -6.19 1.78
N GLY A 46 17.90 -4.97 2.32
CA GLY A 46 19.08 -4.11 2.27
C GLY A 46 19.40 -3.56 0.88
N LEU A 47 18.65 -3.95 -0.17
CA LEU A 47 18.93 -3.57 -1.54
C LEU A 47 18.47 -2.15 -1.85
N HIS A 48 19.21 -1.47 -2.72
CA HIS A 48 18.78 -0.16 -3.22
C HIS A 48 17.50 -0.26 -4.07
N GLN A 49 16.64 0.75 -3.98
CA GLN A 49 15.32 0.74 -4.62
C GLN A 49 15.36 0.58 -6.14
N GLN A 50 16.40 1.09 -6.80
CA GLN A 50 16.56 0.90 -8.24
C GLN A 50 16.80 -0.57 -8.62
N THR A 51 17.60 -1.28 -7.81
CA THR A 51 17.86 -2.71 -7.99
C THR A 51 16.60 -3.52 -7.77
N MET A 52 15.86 -3.27 -6.68
CA MET A 52 14.60 -3.96 -6.41
C MET A 52 13.57 -3.75 -7.52
N ARG A 53 13.40 -2.53 -8.02
CA ARG A 53 12.50 -2.26 -9.16
C ARG A 53 12.92 -2.99 -10.44
N LYS A 54 14.20 -3.30 -10.61
CA LYS A 54 14.68 -4.09 -11.75
C LYS A 54 14.32 -5.57 -11.55
N LEU A 55 14.56 -6.11 -10.36
CA LEU A 55 14.23 -7.50 -10.01
C LEU A 55 12.73 -7.79 -10.12
N LEU A 56 11.90 -6.90 -9.55
CA LEU A 56 10.44 -7.01 -9.63
C LEU A 56 9.96 -7.03 -11.10
N ARG A 57 10.47 -6.10 -11.93
CA ARG A 57 10.15 -6.09 -13.37
C ARG A 57 10.63 -7.33 -14.12
N GLN A 58 11.81 -7.86 -13.78
CA GLN A 58 12.30 -9.12 -14.37
C GLN A 58 11.38 -10.30 -14.06
N LYS A 59 10.72 -10.28 -12.89
CA LYS A 59 9.71 -11.28 -12.48
C LYS A 59 8.29 -10.90 -12.91
N CYS A 60 8.12 -9.89 -13.76
CA CYS A 60 6.82 -9.36 -14.21
C CYS A 60 5.89 -8.90 -13.08
N ILE A 61 6.46 -8.47 -11.94
CA ILE A 61 5.72 -7.92 -10.80
C ILE A 61 5.63 -6.41 -10.97
N GLU A 62 4.42 -5.93 -11.26
CA GLU A 62 4.13 -4.53 -11.45
C GLU A 62 3.49 -3.91 -10.19
N PRO A 63 3.60 -2.58 -9.99
CA PRO A 63 2.89 -1.91 -8.91
C PRO A 63 1.37 -2.08 -9.06
N LEU A 64 0.67 -2.32 -7.95
CA LEU A 64 -0.80 -2.46 -7.93
C LEU A 64 -1.52 -1.15 -8.29
N TYR A 65 -0.85 -0.02 -8.09
CA TYR A 65 -1.37 1.32 -8.41
C TYR A 65 -0.33 2.11 -9.19
N ASP A 66 -0.78 2.98 -10.08
CA ASP A 66 0.08 3.87 -10.85
C ASP A 66 0.89 4.79 -9.92
N PRO A 67 2.22 4.60 -9.81
CA PRO A 67 3.05 5.40 -8.92
C PRO A 67 3.09 6.89 -9.30
N LYS A 68 2.76 7.26 -10.55
CA LYS A 68 2.67 8.66 -10.98
C LYS A 68 1.46 9.38 -10.37
N LYS A 69 0.38 8.63 -10.11
CA LYS A 69 -0.85 9.18 -9.52
C LYS A 69 -0.75 9.33 -8.00
N ILE A 70 -0.26 8.29 -7.32
CA ILE A 70 -0.24 8.24 -5.85
C ILE A 70 1.13 8.55 -5.23
N ARG A 71 2.16 8.76 -6.06
CA ARG A 71 3.53 9.10 -5.66
C ARG A 71 4.23 8.05 -4.78
N VAL A 72 3.75 6.81 -4.79
CA VAL A 72 4.34 5.69 -4.06
C VAL A 72 4.26 4.42 -4.91
N TYR A 73 5.30 3.59 -4.85
CA TYR A 73 5.29 2.25 -5.42
C TYR A 73 4.73 1.28 -4.38
N LEU A 74 3.56 0.74 -4.65
CA LEU A 74 2.88 -0.26 -3.83
C LEU A 74 2.77 -1.56 -4.62
N TYR A 75 3.21 -2.66 -4.03
CA TYR A 75 3.13 -3.99 -4.61
C TYR A 75 2.32 -4.90 -3.71
N ASP A 76 1.90 -6.05 -4.25
CA ASP A 76 1.48 -7.17 -3.43
C ASP A 76 2.63 -7.59 -2.52
N ARG A 77 2.36 -7.72 -1.22
CA ARG A 77 3.40 -8.04 -0.23
C ARG A 77 4.00 -9.42 -0.47
N GLY A 78 3.18 -10.43 -0.74
CA GLY A 78 3.64 -11.80 -0.89
C GLY A 78 4.52 -11.97 -2.11
N GLU A 79 4.05 -11.50 -3.27
CA GLU A 79 4.80 -11.58 -4.52
C GLU A 79 6.09 -10.78 -4.44
N ALA A 80 6.03 -9.55 -3.91
CA ALA A 80 7.22 -8.71 -3.83
C ALA A 80 8.25 -9.30 -2.87
N LEU A 81 7.88 -9.79 -1.69
CA LEU A 81 8.85 -10.42 -0.77
C LEU A 81 9.47 -11.67 -1.38
N ALA A 82 8.68 -12.55 -1.99
CA ALA A 82 9.20 -13.74 -2.69
C ALA A 82 10.11 -13.39 -3.88
N ALA A 83 9.96 -12.19 -4.44
CA ALA A 83 10.78 -11.74 -5.55
C ALA A 83 12.20 -11.29 -5.14
N ILE A 84 12.38 -10.83 -3.90
CA ILE A 84 13.63 -10.19 -3.43
C ILE A 84 14.38 -11.00 -2.36
N GLN A 85 13.79 -12.10 -1.89
CA GLN A 85 14.51 -13.19 -1.21
C GLN A 85 15.39 -13.95 -2.21
#